data_AF-A0A142BDT8-F1
#
_entry.id   AF-A0A142BDT8-F1
#
_cell.length_a   1.000
_cell.length_b   1.000
_cell.length_c   1.000
_cell.angle_alpha   90.00
_cell.angle_beta   90.00
_cell.angle_gamma   90.00
#
_symmetry.space_group_name_H-M   'P 1'
#
loop_
_entity.id
_entity.type
_entity.pdbx_description
1 polymer ?
#
loop_
_entity_poly.entity_id
_entity_poly.type
_entity_poly.pdbx_seq_one_letter_code
_entity_poly.pdbx_strand_id
1 'polypeptide(L)'
;MALCSFPKTLWIFLVSLLLAACGQPPQQPKTIVSEGTGGTAFIGVAARANPVETLVSQHPFMAGHGASTIHGDGFNSDVHMAAGPLGINPQMQTRRGSRLGAGMCATITFNQQGQLLALCASLAGFRIELLAPRTLESLAVFKLPGRPSTFQALVNMDKSIVMTDSSGGAYYYLDDQDRVVLADSQQRIVRLSHYQQPDGQWQFSLDGSWDLSKQVPNDCQDWGNWFPSGECDPITAVMPDKQGLIWWVTRKGRIGTLNSNTGRVKNIHLEGEEIQNGFSVAPEAVYIVSDHAMYALTTDLYGKPEIMWREAYDRGSERKVGSINQGSGTTPTLLGEEYVTITDNADGQINLLVYRRQPTFNGERLICSVPLFEQGFSATDNSMIGFNRSIIIENNAGYSNAYQQKDWSAIRGGVSRIDVREDESGCDLVWHSKEKVPSVVPKLSAGNGLVYVYTFEQQPDSGEVVWYVTAISLETGETRFKVRTGSGKAFDNNWAPITIGPDGTLYVGTLMGLVAVWDEPEPESIVTGSL
;
A
#
# COMPACT_ATOMS: atom_id res chain seq x y z
N MET A 1 33.91 37.04 63.89
CA MET A 1 33.23 35.97 64.67
C MET A 1 31.74 36.31 64.66
N ALA A 2 30.79 35.54 64.13
CA ALA A 2 30.72 34.15 63.69
C ALA A 2 29.78 34.03 62.45
N LEU A 3 29.83 32.86 61.81
CA LEU A 3 29.24 32.46 60.52
C LEU A 3 27.72 32.16 60.53
N CYS A 4 27.19 31.98 59.30
CA CYS A 4 26.03 31.19 58.82
C CYS A 4 24.91 32.06 58.22
N SER A 5 24.35 31.85 57.03
CA SER A 5 24.42 30.78 56.02
C SER A 5 23.87 31.30 54.68
N PHE A 6 24.39 30.80 53.54
CA PHE A 6 23.84 30.92 52.18
C PHE A 6 23.12 29.59 51.84
N PRO A 7 22.10 29.52 50.94
CA PRO A 7 22.39 29.53 49.49
C PRO A 7 21.30 30.18 48.59
N LYS A 8 21.74 31.00 47.62
CA LYS A 8 21.85 30.72 46.17
C LYS A 8 20.55 30.90 45.38
N THR A 9 20.41 32.12 44.90
CA THR A 9 19.65 32.60 43.76
C THR A 9 19.95 31.78 42.49
N LEU A 10 18.91 31.21 41.87
CA LEU A 10 18.94 30.69 40.51
C LEU A 10 18.49 31.81 39.57
N TRP A 11 19.42 32.31 38.75
CA TRP A 11 19.14 33.24 37.67
C TRP A 11 18.33 32.53 36.57
N ILE A 12 17.09 32.98 36.35
CA ILE A 12 16.27 32.57 35.20
C ILE A 12 16.65 33.48 34.02
N PHE A 13 17.41 32.94 33.07
CA PHE A 13 17.51 33.52 31.73
C PHE A 13 16.18 33.31 31.01
N LEU A 14 15.43 34.39 30.79
CA LEU A 14 14.37 34.43 29.79
C LEU A 14 15.02 34.31 28.40
N VAL A 15 15.01 33.12 27.82
CA VAL A 15 15.19 32.96 26.37
C VAL A 15 13.84 33.21 25.72
N SER A 16 13.73 34.39 25.11
CA SER A 16 12.66 34.76 24.20
C SER A 16 12.66 33.80 23.00
N LEU A 17 11.94 32.68 23.09
CA LEU A 17 11.63 31.87 21.91
C LEU A 17 10.64 32.64 21.05
N LEU A 18 11.16 33.30 20.01
CA LEU A 18 10.37 33.84 18.92
C LEU A 18 9.61 32.70 18.24
N LEU A 19 8.29 32.75 18.39
CA LEU A 19 7.31 32.10 17.53
C LEU A 19 7.49 32.60 16.08
N ALA A 20 8.14 31.80 15.25
CA ALA A 20 8.05 31.81 13.79
C ALA A 20 8.51 30.41 13.32
N ALA A 21 7.76 29.61 12.56
CA ALA A 21 6.77 29.95 11.57
C ALA A 21 5.70 28.85 11.42
N CYS A 22 4.44 29.26 11.28
CA CYS A 22 3.41 28.55 10.52
C CYS A 22 3.74 28.54 9.01
N GLY A 23 5.00 28.32 8.64
CA GLY A 23 5.44 28.29 7.25
C GLY A 23 5.00 26.99 6.59
N GLN A 24 4.45 27.09 5.38
CA GLN A 24 4.17 25.93 4.54
C GLN A 24 5.41 25.02 4.44
N PRO A 25 5.22 23.69 4.33
CA PRO A 25 6.32 22.78 4.02
C PRO A 25 7.08 23.28 2.79
N PRO A 26 8.40 23.01 2.70
CA PRO A 26 9.20 23.56 1.61
C PRO A 26 8.67 22.94 0.31
N GLN A 27 8.33 23.78 -0.66
CA GLN A 27 7.82 23.31 -1.95
C GLN A 27 8.87 22.40 -2.62
N GLN A 28 10.13 22.83 -2.63
CA GLN A 28 11.23 22.09 -3.24
C GLN A 28 11.59 20.78 -2.50
N PRO A 29 11.77 19.66 -3.23
CA PRO A 29 12.14 18.39 -2.63
C PRO A 29 13.57 18.45 -2.06
N LYS A 30 13.78 17.77 -0.93
CA LYS A 30 15.14 17.44 -0.47
C LYS A 30 15.42 15.99 -0.80
N THR A 31 16.55 15.71 -1.43
CA THR A 31 16.96 14.35 -1.80
C THR A 31 17.13 13.44 -0.59
N ILE A 32 16.75 12.17 -0.73
CA ILE A 32 17.06 11.11 0.24
C ILE A 32 18.58 10.86 0.18
N VAL A 33 19.22 10.74 1.34
CA VAL A 33 20.67 10.46 1.39
C VAL A 33 20.89 8.96 1.29
N SER A 34 21.72 8.55 0.32
CA SER A 34 22.17 7.17 0.14
C SER A 34 23.37 6.87 1.02
N GLU A 35 23.41 5.68 1.60
CA GLU A 35 24.55 5.20 2.39
C GLU A 35 25.68 4.71 1.47
N GLY A 36 26.35 5.61 0.73
CA GLY A 36 27.41 5.22 -0.22
C GLY A 36 26.89 5.04 -1.65
N THR A 37 27.80 4.64 -2.55
CA THR A 37 27.51 4.46 -4.00
C THR A 37 27.94 3.09 -4.50
N GLY A 38 28.05 2.09 -3.61
CA GLY A 38 28.23 0.70 -4.02
C GLY A 38 27.08 0.26 -4.94
N GLY A 39 27.35 -0.65 -5.87
CA GLY A 39 26.35 -1.16 -6.83
C GLY A 39 26.30 -0.43 -8.17
N THR A 40 25.94 -1.18 -9.20
CA THR A 40 25.88 -0.68 -10.59
C THR A 40 24.64 0.18 -10.76
N ALA A 41 24.74 1.34 -11.42
CA ALA A 41 23.57 2.23 -11.61
C ALA A 41 22.46 1.59 -12.46
N PHE A 42 22.84 0.79 -13.46
CA PHE A 42 21.93 0.10 -14.36
C PHE A 42 22.45 -1.32 -14.63
N ILE A 43 21.57 -2.33 -14.49
CA ILE A 43 21.89 -3.73 -14.78
C ILE A 43 20.91 -4.22 -15.83
N GLY A 44 21.37 -5.02 -16.80
CA GLY A 44 20.54 -5.59 -17.85
C GLY A 44 20.51 -4.75 -19.11
N VAL A 45 19.39 -4.79 -19.83
CA VAL A 45 19.19 -4.09 -21.11
C VAL A 45 17.81 -3.47 -21.17
N ALA A 46 17.68 -2.37 -21.90
CA ALA A 46 16.39 -1.76 -22.14
C ALA A 46 15.37 -2.78 -22.66
N ALA A 47 14.15 -2.70 -22.14
CA ALA A 47 13.05 -3.54 -22.54
C ALA A 47 12.42 -3.03 -23.84
N ARG A 48 11.79 -3.94 -24.58
CA ARG A 48 10.89 -3.60 -25.67
C ARG A 48 9.47 -3.69 -25.11
N ALA A 49 8.67 -2.65 -25.31
CA ALA A 49 7.26 -2.67 -24.92
C ALA A 49 6.52 -3.82 -25.61
N ASN A 50 5.78 -4.60 -24.82
CA ASN A 50 4.86 -5.62 -25.28
C ASN A 50 3.53 -5.43 -24.53
N PRO A 51 2.69 -4.45 -24.93
CA PRO A 51 1.47 -4.11 -24.21
C PRO A 51 0.52 -5.31 -24.11
N VAL A 52 -0.23 -5.38 -23.01
CA VAL A 52 -1.24 -6.41 -22.77
C VAL A 52 -2.60 -5.79 -22.51
N GLU A 53 -3.64 -6.41 -23.06
CA GLU A 53 -5.02 -6.02 -22.79
C GLU A 53 -5.47 -6.60 -21.45
N THR A 54 -6.14 -5.77 -20.65
CA THR A 54 -6.73 -6.18 -19.37
C THR A 54 -8.20 -5.81 -19.35
N LEU A 55 -9.02 -6.75 -18.89
CA LEU A 55 -10.45 -6.56 -18.72
C LEU A 55 -10.74 -6.21 -17.26
N VAL A 56 -10.80 -4.91 -16.96
CA VAL A 56 -11.23 -4.43 -15.64
C VAL A 56 -12.39 -3.46 -15.81
N SER A 57 -13.52 -3.73 -15.14
CA SER A 57 -14.68 -2.82 -15.18
C SER A 57 -14.41 -1.58 -14.35
N GLN A 58 -14.56 -0.39 -14.94
CA GLN A 58 -14.41 0.88 -14.21
C GLN A 58 -15.43 0.95 -13.07
N HIS A 59 -14.96 1.32 -11.88
CA HIS A 59 -15.83 1.53 -10.73
C HIS A 59 -16.46 2.94 -10.81
N PRO A 60 -17.79 3.10 -10.62
CA PRO A 60 -18.48 4.37 -10.86
C PRO A 60 -18.20 5.46 -9.81
N PHE A 61 -17.66 5.08 -8.65
CA PHE A 61 -17.37 6.00 -7.53
C PHE A 61 -15.88 6.07 -7.16
N MET A 62 -15.01 5.57 -8.04
CA MET A 62 -13.55 5.64 -7.86
C MET A 62 -12.92 6.27 -9.10
N ALA A 63 -11.71 6.80 -8.94
CA ALA A 63 -10.90 7.29 -10.05
C ALA A 63 -10.62 6.18 -11.09
N GLY A 64 -9.94 6.54 -12.18
CA GLY A 64 -9.60 5.58 -13.24
C GLY A 64 -8.77 4.39 -12.73
N HIS A 65 -8.81 3.28 -13.48
CA HIS A 65 -7.95 2.11 -13.22
C HIS A 65 -6.48 2.47 -13.10
N GLY A 66 -5.81 1.91 -12.08
CA GLY A 66 -4.42 2.21 -11.76
C GLY A 66 -4.21 3.55 -11.03
N ALA A 67 -5.27 4.33 -10.76
CA ALA A 67 -5.16 5.64 -10.12
C ALA A 67 -5.88 5.74 -8.77
N SER A 68 -6.64 4.72 -8.35
CA SER A 68 -7.63 4.87 -7.27
C SER A 68 -7.17 4.45 -5.89
N THR A 69 -6.31 3.44 -5.79
CA THR A 69 -5.95 2.83 -4.50
C THR A 69 -4.46 2.45 -4.53
N ILE A 70 -3.93 1.98 -3.39
CA ILE A 70 -2.60 1.37 -3.29
C ILE A 70 -2.43 0.18 -4.27
N HIS A 71 -3.54 -0.47 -4.63
CA HIS A 71 -3.62 -1.61 -5.54
C HIS A 71 -4.20 -1.23 -6.92
N GLY A 72 -4.21 0.07 -7.25
CA GLY A 72 -4.64 0.61 -8.53
C GLY A 72 -6.15 0.82 -8.68
N ASP A 73 -6.97 -0.13 -8.25
CA ASP A 73 -8.42 -0.11 -8.46
C ASP A 73 -9.20 -0.86 -7.36
N GLY A 74 -10.51 -1.05 -7.56
CA GLY A 74 -11.38 -1.76 -6.61
C GLY A 74 -11.23 -3.28 -6.64
N PHE A 75 -10.66 -3.86 -7.70
CA PHE A 75 -10.37 -5.30 -7.78
C PHE A 75 -9.07 -5.67 -7.07
N ASN A 76 -8.33 -4.64 -6.64
CA ASN A 76 -6.95 -4.71 -6.18
C ASN A 76 -6.08 -5.44 -7.21
N SER A 77 -6.23 -5.09 -8.49
CA SER A 77 -5.58 -5.80 -9.60
C SER A 77 -4.06 -5.62 -9.64
N ASP A 78 -3.54 -4.55 -9.03
CA ASP A 78 -2.15 -4.08 -9.17
C ASP A 78 -1.72 -3.84 -10.62
N VAL A 79 -2.69 -3.56 -11.50
CA VAL A 79 -2.46 -3.22 -12.90
C VAL A 79 -2.54 -1.72 -13.12
N HIS A 80 -1.54 -1.17 -13.81
CA HIS A 80 -1.54 0.19 -14.34
C HIS A 80 -1.57 0.15 -15.86
N MET A 81 -2.50 0.90 -16.46
CA MET A 81 -2.60 0.98 -17.92
C MET A 81 -1.46 1.76 -18.57
N ALA A 82 -0.84 2.67 -17.83
CA ALA A 82 0.29 3.46 -18.32
C ALA A 82 1.52 2.57 -18.61
N ALA A 83 2.27 2.92 -19.66
CA ALA A 83 3.57 2.32 -19.96
C ALA A 83 4.64 2.90 -19.02
N GLY A 84 5.18 2.08 -18.12
CA GLY A 84 6.28 2.46 -17.25
C GLY A 84 7.63 2.57 -17.98
N PRO A 85 8.72 2.85 -17.24
CA PRO A 85 10.06 3.01 -17.82
C PRO A 85 10.54 1.74 -18.53
N LEU A 86 11.10 1.86 -19.73
CA LEU A 86 11.71 0.75 -20.48
C LEU A 86 13.20 0.58 -20.14
N GLY A 87 13.79 1.45 -19.33
CA GLY A 87 15.21 1.45 -19.01
C GLY A 87 16.06 2.15 -20.07
N ILE A 88 15.46 3.06 -20.84
CA ILE A 88 16.12 3.89 -21.85
C ILE A 88 16.57 5.21 -21.19
N ASN A 89 17.87 5.32 -20.92
CA ASN A 89 18.47 6.47 -20.21
C ASN A 89 17.68 6.89 -18.96
N PRO A 90 17.46 5.95 -18.00
CA PRO A 90 16.58 6.20 -16.88
C PRO A 90 17.09 7.36 -16.02
N GLN A 91 16.17 8.26 -15.71
CA GLN A 91 16.34 9.37 -14.79
C GLN A 91 15.71 9.03 -13.44
N MET A 92 16.16 9.73 -12.39
CA MET A 92 15.63 9.56 -11.05
C MET A 92 15.59 10.87 -10.28
N GLN A 93 14.50 11.05 -9.53
CA GLN A 93 14.37 12.08 -8.49
C GLN A 93 13.97 11.44 -7.17
N THR A 94 14.41 12.00 -6.05
CA THR A 94 13.93 11.59 -4.72
C THR A 94 13.49 12.79 -3.89
N ARG A 95 12.53 12.54 -3.00
CA ARG A 95 12.02 13.51 -2.04
C ARG A 95 11.96 12.87 -0.67
N ARG A 96 12.57 13.50 0.33
CA ARG A 96 12.33 13.16 1.74
C ARG A 96 10.90 13.48 2.13
N GLY A 97 10.20 12.53 2.73
CA GLY A 97 8.82 12.75 3.15
C GLY A 97 8.68 13.68 4.35
N SER A 98 9.72 13.89 5.16
CA SER A 98 9.70 14.83 6.30
C SER A 98 10.97 15.67 6.44
N ARG A 99 10.84 16.86 7.02
CA ARG A 99 11.99 17.70 7.44
C ARG A 99 12.75 17.09 8.63
N LEU A 100 12.06 16.36 9.50
CA LEU A 100 12.59 15.81 10.76
C LEU A 100 12.49 14.28 10.74
N GLY A 101 13.54 13.61 10.26
CA GLY A 101 13.64 12.15 10.30
C GLY A 101 12.85 11.41 9.21
N ALA A 102 12.42 10.19 9.52
CA ALA A 102 11.67 9.29 8.62
C ALA A 102 10.38 9.92 8.07
N GLY A 103 9.91 9.44 6.93
CA GLY A 103 8.83 10.07 6.17
C GLY A 103 8.32 9.19 5.04
N MET A 104 7.78 8.02 5.37
CA MET A 104 7.35 7.06 4.35
C MET A 104 6.03 7.49 3.73
N CYS A 105 5.92 7.38 2.41
CA CYS A 105 4.67 7.56 1.70
C CYS A 105 4.13 6.17 1.30
N ALA A 106 3.02 5.76 1.94
CA ALA A 106 2.52 4.40 1.88
C ALA A 106 1.52 4.17 0.74
N THR A 107 0.66 5.15 0.46
CA THR A 107 -0.36 5.04 -0.61
C THR A 107 -0.32 6.26 -1.51
N ILE A 108 -0.22 6.01 -2.80
CA ILE A 108 -0.08 7.04 -3.83
C ILE A 108 -1.15 6.80 -4.89
N THR A 109 -1.92 7.84 -5.18
CA THR A 109 -2.95 7.87 -6.23
C THR A 109 -2.70 9.07 -7.15
N PHE A 110 -3.40 9.13 -8.29
CA PHE A 110 -3.24 10.21 -9.26
C PHE A 110 -4.57 10.86 -9.56
N ASN A 111 -4.60 12.19 -9.49
CA ASN A 111 -5.72 12.94 -10.02
C ASN A 111 -5.69 12.98 -11.55
N GLN A 112 -6.74 13.51 -12.18
CA GLN A 112 -6.85 13.61 -13.65
C GLN A 112 -5.74 14.46 -14.29
N GLN A 113 -5.04 15.30 -13.53
CA GLN A 113 -3.91 16.10 -14.00
C GLN A 113 -2.56 15.36 -13.89
N GLY A 114 -2.56 14.12 -13.40
CA GLY A 114 -1.36 13.32 -13.16
C GLY A 114 -0.54 13.74 -11.93
N GLN A 115 -1.08 14.62 -11.08
CA GLN A 115 -0.45 14.96 -9.81
C GLN A 115 -0.66 13.83 -8.80
N LEU A 116 0.31 13.65 -7.91
CA LEU A 116 0.27 12.59 -6.92
C LEU A 116 -0.49 13.06 -5.69
N LEU A 117 -1.42 12.25 -5.21
CA LEU A 117 -1.97 12.35 -3.87
C LEU A 117 -1.29 11.25 -3.05
N ALA A 118 -0.46 11.63 -2.09
CA ALA A 118 0.36 10.70 -1.33
C ALA A 118 0.04 10.77 0.17
N LEU A 119 -0.33 9.65 0.77
CA LEU A 119 -0.39 9.52 2.22
C LEU A 119 1.02 9.29 2.76
N CYS A 120 1.55 10.28 3.46
CA CYS A 120 2.87 10.22 4.05
C CYS A 120 2.81 10.27 5.58
N ALA A 121 3.61 9.40 6.21
CA ALA A 121 3.69 9.20 7.65
C ALA A 121 5.09 9.56 8.15
N SER A 122 5.16 10.35 9.23
CA SER A 122 6.41 10.59 9.96
C SER A 122 6.17 10.64 11.47
N LEU A 123 7.24 10.76 12.26
CA LEU A 123 7.13 11.00 13.71
C LEU A 123 6.31 12.26 14.06
N ALA A 124 6.17 13.19 13.11
CA ALA A 124 5.38 14.40 13.27
C ALA A 124 3.88 14.21 12.98
N GLY A 125 3.47 13.01 12.55
CA GLY A 125 2.08 12.66 12.20
C GLY A 125 1.87 12.35 10.72
N PHE A 126 0.61 12.09 10.39
CA PHE A 126 0.15 11.69 9.06
C PHE A 126 -0.32 12.89 8.26
N ARG A 127 -0.17 12.83 6.95
CA ARG A 127 -0.63 13.87 6.03
C ARG A 127 -0.92 13.32 4.65
N ILE A 128 -1.84 13.97 3.95
CA ILE A 128 -1.98 13.85 2.50
C ILE A 128 -1.16 14.98 1.86
N GLU A 129 -0.27 14.62 0.95
CA GLU A 129 0.50 15.57 0.15
C GLU A 129 0.03 15.52 -1.31
N LEU A 130 -0.23 16.68 -1.88
CA LEU A 130 -0.38 16.85 -3.32
C LEU A 130 1.00 17.17 -3.89
N LEU A 131 1.54 16.33 -4.77
CA LEU A 131 2.88 16.49 -5.33
C LEU A 131 2.83 16.62 -6.86
N ALA A 132 3.70 17.47 -7.40
CA ALA A 132 3.93 17.53 -8.84
C ALA A 132 4.66 16.25 -9.34
N PRO A 133 4.29 15.71 -10.52
CA PRO A 133 4.96 14.54 -11.09
C PRO A 133 6.42 14.87 -11.43
N ARG A 134 7.28 13.86 -11.34
CA ARG A 134 8.75 13.91 -11.54
C ARG A 134 9.54 14.86 -10.62
N THR A 135 9.19 16.15 -10.55
CA THR A 135 9.87 17.12 -9.67
C THR A 135 9.61 16.81 -8.20
N LEU A 136 8.51 16.13 -7.88
CA LEU A 136 8.07 15.85 -6.52
C LEU A 136 7.93 17.14 -5.69
N GLU A 137 7.61 18.27 -6.32
CA GLU A 137 7.36 19.52 -5.61
C GLU A 137 6.08 19.42 -4.76
N SER A 138 6.12 19.93 -3.53
CA SER A 138 4.94 19.97 -2.64
C SER A 138 4.01 21.07 -3.11
N LEU A 139 2.84 20.70 -3.61
CA LEU A 139 1.83 21.66 -4.07
C LEU A 139 0.90 22.05 -2.92
N ALA A 140 0.43 21.07 -2.15
CA ALA A 140 -0.40 21.28 -0.97
C ALA A 140 -0.20 20.16 0.05
N VAL A 141 -0.52 20.44 1.31
CA VAL A 141 -0.47 19.45 2.40
C VAL A 141 -1.70 19.57 3.29
N PHE A 142 -2.39 18.46 3.52
CA PHE A 142 -3.43 18.33 4.52
C PHE A 142 -2.92 17.48 5.70
N LYS A 143 -2.93 18.05 6.91
CA LYS A 143 -2.50 17.33 8.11
C LYS A 143 -3.65 16.49 8.65
N LEU A 144 -3.38 15.21 8.89
CA LEU A 144 -4.30 14.31 9.57
C LEU A 144 -4.05 14.31 11.08
N PRO A 145 -5.04 13.93 11.90
CA PRO A 145 -4.83 13.69 13.32
C PRO A 145 -3.70 12.67 13.58
N GLY A 146 -3.00 12.81 14.72
CA GLY A 146 -1.95 11.85 15.11
C GLY A 146 -2.52 10.47 15.42
N ARG A 147 -1.80 9.39 15.08
CA ARG A 147 -2.21 8.01 15.42
C ARG A 147 -1.80 7.64 16.84
N PRO A 148 -2.63 6.87 17.58
CA PRO A 148 -2.24 6.23 18.84
C PRO A 148 -0.94 5.43 18.72
N SER A 149 -0.71 4.71 17.61
CA SER A 149 0.52 3.97 17.35
C SER A 149 1.78 4.82 17.29
N THR A 150 1.68 6.09 16.86
CA THR A 150 2.82 7.03 16.90
C THR A 150 3.25 7.32 18.33
N PHE A 151 2.29 7.41 19.24
CA PHE A 151 2.53 7.55 20.67
C PHE A 151 3.03 6.25 21.29
N GLN A 152 2.42 5.10 20.97
CA GLN A 152 2.87 3.78 21.43
C GLN A 152 4.32 3.48 21.01
N ALA A 153 4.70 3.76 19.77
CA ALA A 153 6.07 3.57 19.29
C ALA A 153 7.07 4.50 19.99
N LEU A 154 6.64 5.70 20.40
CA LEU A 154 7.47 6.62 21.18
C LEU A 154 7.62 6.16 22.64
N VAL A 155 6.53 5.72 23.27
CA VAL A 155 6.49 5.26 24.68
C VAL A 155 7.21 3.92 24.84
N ASN A 156 6.98 2.98 23.94
CA ASN A 156 7.59 1.64 23.98
C ASN A 156 8.98 1.61 23.33
N MET A 157 9.46 2.74 22.77
CA MET A 157 10.68 2.85 21.97
C MET A 157 10.77 1.84 20.81
N ASP A 158 9.63 1.31 20.37
CA ASP A 158 9.53 0.31 19.33
C ASP A 158 8.89 0.91 18.07
N LYS A 159 9.75 1.31 17.14
CA LYS A 159 9.35 1.88 15.85
C LYS A 159 8.66 0.87 14.92
N SER A 160 8.72 -0.43 15.23
CA SER A 160 8.04 -1.46 14.43
C SER A 160 6.51 -1.43 14.60
N ILE A 161 6.01 -0.94 15.74
CA ILE A 161 4.57 -0.81 16.04
C ILE A 161 3.85 0.11 15.05
N VAL A 162 4.52 1.17 14.55
CA VAL A 162 3.96 2.04 13.50
C VAL A 162 4.01 1.37 12.12
N MET A 163 4.99 0.50 11.90
CA MET A 163 5.25 -0.11 10.59
C MET A 163 4.37 -1.32 10.30
N THR A 164 3.76 -1.92 11.33
CA THR A 164 2.78 -2.99 11.21
C THR A 164 1.33 -2.50 11.39
N ASP A 165 1.15 -1.20 11.63
CA ASP A 165 -0.16 -0.58 11.85
C ASP A 165 -0.70 0.06 10.55
N SER A 166 -1.54 -0.69 9.84
CA SER A 166 -2.29 -0.22 8.66
C SER A 166 -3.44 0.73 9.04
N SER A 167 -3.76 0.90 10.32
CA SER A 167 -4.91 1.65 10.78
C SER A 167 -4.74 3.16 10.64
N GLY A 168 -5.82 3.93 10.41
CA GLY A 168 -5.74 5.40 10.25
C GLY A 168 -5.35 5.84 8.83
N GLY A 169 -5.90 5.13 7.83
CA GLY A 169 -6.02 5.64 6.46
C GLY A 169 -5.03 5.06 5.45
N ALA A 170 -4.26 4.02 5.79
CA ALA A 170 -3.31 3.41 4.84
C ALA A 170 -4.01 2.96 3.54
N TYR A 171 -5.21 2.37 3.65
CA TYR A 171 -6.04 2.00 2.52
C TYR A 171 -7.13 3.05 2.27
N TYR A 172 -6.73 4.22 1.77
CA TYR A 172 -7.66 5.20 1.23
C TYR A 172 -7.96 4.91 -0.25
N TYR A 173 -9.06 5.47 -0.76
CA TYR A 173 -9.33 5.52 -2.20
C TYR A 173 -9.49 6.94 -2.70
N LEU A 174 -9.17 7.15 -3.98
CA LEU A 174 -9.49 8.35 -4.74
C LEU A 174 -10.84 8.13 -5.43
N ASP A 175 -11.79 9.03 -5.19
CA ASP A 175 -13.11 8.94 -5.81
C ASP A 175 -13.13 9.44 -7.26
N ASP A 176 -14.27 9.30 -7.93
CA ASP A 176 -14.51 9.69 -9.33
C ASP A 176 -14.33 11.21 -9.60
N GLN A 177 -14.12 12.00 -8.55
CA GLN A 177 -13.97 13.47 -8.60
C GLN A 177 -12.61 13.92 -8.06
N ASP A 178 -11.62 13.03 -8.06
CA ASP A 178 -10.28 13.26 -7.53
C ASP A 178 -10.25 13.62 -6.04
N ARG A 179 -11.24 13.20 -5.24
CA ARG A 179 -11.23 13.46 -3.79
C ARG A 179 -10.71 12.26 -3.03
N VAL A 180 -9.81 12.51 -2.10
CA VAL A 180 -9.28 11.48 -1.20
C VAL A 180 -10.34 11.15 -0.16
N VAL A 181 -10.71 9.87 -0.05
CA VAL A 181 -11.60 9.36 0.99
C VAL A 181 -10.85 8.37 1.87
N LEU A 182 -10.71 8.69 3.15
CA LEU A 182 -9.94 7.89 4.11
C LEU A 182 -10.62 7.88 5.49
N ALA A 183 -10.30 6.88 6.31
CA ALA A 183 -10.59 6.89 7.74
C ALA A 183 -9.39 7.42 8.54
N ASP A 184 -9.60 8.44 9.35
CA ASP A 184 -8.54 9.01 10.20
C ASP A 184 -8.42 8.26 11.55
N SER A 185 -7.42 8.62 12.34
CA SER A 185 -7.16 7.98 13.65
C SER A 185 -8.20 8.30 14.73
N GLN A 186 -9.14 9.20 14.46
CA GLN A 186 -10.27 9.50 15.35
C GLN A 186 -11.53 8.71 14.96
N GLN A 187 -11.40 7.69 14.11
CA GLN A 187 -12.53 6.94 13.54
C GLN A 187 -13.49 7.82 12.74
N ARG A 188 -12.98 8.85 12.07
CA ARG A 188 -13.78 9.65 11.15
C ARG A 188 -13.44 9.28 9.73
N ILE A 189 -14.46 9.01 8.92
CA ILE A 189 -14.28 9.00 7.46
C ILE A 189 -14.27 10.46 7.01
N VAL A 190 -13.22 10.87 6.31
CA VAL A 190 -13.07 12.23 5.75
C VAL A 190 -12.98 12.16 4.24
N ARG A 191 -13.47 13.21 3.59
CA ARG A 191 -13.37 13.41 2.14
C ARG A 191 -12.68 14.74 1.88
N LEU A 192 -11.57 14.69 1.17
CA LEU A 192 -10.70 15.83 0.91
C LEU A 192 -10.65 16.11 -0.58
N SER A 193 -11.04 17.32 -0.99
CA SER A 193 -10.77 17.84 -2.33
C SER A 193 -9.51 18.69 -2.34
N HIS A 194 -8.98 18.98 -3.53
CA HIS A 194 -7.91 19.95 -3.75
C HIS A 194 -8.25 20.85 -4.93
N TYR A 195 -7.80 22.09 -4.87
CA TYR A 195 -7.96 23.06 -5.94
C TYR A 195 -6.85 24.09 -5.95
N GLN A 196 -6.65 24.69 -7.12
CA GLN A 196 -5.72 25.79 -7.30
C GLN A 196 -6.45 27.11 -7.07
N GLN A 197 -5.88 27.96 -6.22
CA GLN A 197 -6.35 29.31 -5.98
C GLN A 197 -6.00 30.24 -7.17
N PRO A 198 -6.64 31.41 -7.29
CA PRO A 198 -6.35 32.37 -8.37
C PRO A 198 -4.88 32.87 -8.42
N ASP A 199 -4.14 32.76 -7.32
CA ASP A 199 -2.71 33.10 -7.23
C ASP A 199 -1.78 31.94 -7.62
N GLY A 200 -2.35 30.80 -8.04
CA GLY A 200 -1.62 29.61 -8.46
C GLY A 200 -1.26 28.65 -7.33
N GLN A 201 -1.54 28.97 -6.06
CA GLN A 201 -1.26 28.07 -4.94
C GLN A 201 -2.31 26.97 -4.83
N TRP A 202 -1.87 25.75 -4.53
CA TRP A 202 -2.79 24.63 -4.28
C TRP A 202 -3.19 24.57 -2.81
N GLN A 203 -4.43 24.16 -2.56
CA GLN A 203 -4.89 23.87 -1.21
C GLN A 203 -5.90 22.72 -1.18
N PHE A 204 -5.98 22.07 -0.03
CA PHE A 204 -7.00 21.07 0.27
C PHE A 204 -8.24 21.71 0.92
N SER A 205 -9.40 21.10 0.71
CA SER A 205 -10.65 21.39 1.40
C SER A 205 -11.25 20.11 1.98
N LEU A 206 -11.83 20.22 3.18
CA LEU A 206 -12.58 19.14 3.82
C LEU A 206 -14.03 19.21 3.32
N ASP A 207 -14.37 18.37 2.36
CA ASP A 207 -15.69 18.34 1.73
C ASP A 207 -16.71 17.52 2.54
N GLY A 208 -16.23 16.58 3.34
CA GLY A 208 -17.08 15.73 4.15
C GLY A 208 -16.34 15.11 5.34
N SER A 209 -17.06 14.90 6.43
CA SER A 209 -16.54 14.24 7.61
C SER A 209 -17.66 13.56 8.41
N TRP A 210 -17.52 12.25 8.62
CA TRP A 210 -18.51 11.42 9.30
C TRP A 210 -17.84 10.69 10.47
N ASP A 211 -18.43 10.81 11.65
CA ASP A 211 -17.90 10.24 12.89
C ASP A 211 -18.48 8.83 13.13
N LEU A 212 -17.60 7.83 13.18
CA LEU A 212 -17.95 6.42 13.40
C LEU A 212 -17.60 5.96 14.82
N SER A 213 -17.17 6.84 15.72
CA SER A 213 -16.73 6.49 17.09
C SER A 213 -17.81 5.81 17.95
N LYS A 214 -19.10 5.98 17.61
CA LYS A 214 -20.21 5.25 18.25
C LYS A 214 -20.29 3.79 17.85
N GLN A 215 -19.75 3.45 16.68
CA GLN A 215 -19.77 2.11 16.09
C GLN A 215 -18.43 1.40 16.22
N VAL A 216 -17.35 2.17 16.29
CA VAL A 216 -15.99 1.64 16.29
C VAL A 216 -15.26 2.10 17.57
N PRO A 217 -14.93 1.17 18.48
CA PRO A 217 -14.16 1.47 19.66
C PRO A 217 -12.80 2.09 19.32
N ASN A 218 -12.42 3.14 20.06
CA ASN A 218 -11.16 3.85 19.86
C ASN A 218 -10.47 4.17 21.19
N ASP A 219 -10.58 3.28 22.18
CA ASP A 219 -9.86 3.45 23.45
C ASP A 219 -8.40 3.00 23.27
N CYS A 220 -7.69 3.75 22.44
CA CYS A 220 -6.31 3.50 22.09
C CYS A 220 -5.37 4.29 22.99
N GLN A 221 -4.14 3.79 23.15
CA GLN A 221 -3.12 4.51 23.92
C GLN A 221 -2.63 5.74 23.12
N ASP A 222 -2.88 6.94 23.62
CA ASP A 222 -2.44 8.19 23.01
C ASP A 222 -2.04 9.24 24.07
N TRP A 223 -1.74 10.47 23.64
CA TRP A 223 -1.34 11.56 24.53
C TRP A 223 -2.40 11.94 25.58
N GLY A 224 -3.68 11.76 25.26
CA GLY A 224 -4.82 12.00 26.15
C GLY A 224 -5.24 10.77 26.95
N ASN A 225 -4.79 9.57 26.56
CA ASN A 225 -5.16 8.30 27.15
C ASN A 225 -3.94 7.38 27.29
N TRP A 226 -3.17 7.56 28.37
CA TRP A 226 -1.93 6.81 28.62
C TRP A 226 -2.18 5.36 29.06
N PHE A 227 -3.35 5.09 29.62
CA PHE A 227 -3.73 3.80 30.20
C PHE A 227 -5.14 3.41 29.71
N PRO A 228 -5.28 3.03 28.43
CA PRO A 228 -6.56 2.58 27.90
C PRO A 228 -7.08 1.36 28.69
N SER A 229 -8.38 1.30 28.88
CA SER A 229 -9.08 0.27 29.65
C SER A 229 -10.15 -0.49 28.85
N GLY A 230 -10.46 0.02 27.67
CA GLY A 230 -11.40 -0.51 26.70
C GLY A 230 -10.72 -0.95 25.41
N GLU A 231 -11.52 -1.10 24.37
CA GLU A 231 -11.06 -1.64 23.10
C GLU A 231 -10.53 -0.53 22.16
N CYS A 232 -9.30 -0.73 21.68
CA CYS A 232 -8.77 -0.05 20.50
C CYS A 232 -9.00 -0.94 19.28
N ASP A 233 -9.80 -0.47 18.32
CA ASP A 233 -10.08 -1.15 17.07
C ASP A 233 -10.12 -0.17 15.88
N PRO A 234 -8.97 0.31 15.42
CA PRO A 234 -8.91 1.36 14.42
C PRO A 234 -9.31 0.86 13.02
N ILE A 235 -10.02 1.70 12.25
CA ILE A 235 -10.38 1.42 10.85
C ILE A 235 -9.10 1.36 10.01
N THR A 236 -8.99 0.32 9.19
CA THR A 236 -7.81 0.05 8.35
C THR A 236 -8.04 0.44 6.89
N ALA A 237 -9.21 0.16 6.35
CA ALA A 237 -9.53 0.40 4.93
C ALA A 237 -10.94 0.95 4.71
N VAL A 238 -11.07 1.74 3.64
CA VAL A 238 -12.35 2.23 3.12
C VAL A 238 -12.39 2.14 1.59
N MET A 239 -13.56 1.83 1.03
CA MET A 239 -13.79 1.78 -0.43
C MET A 239 -15.31 1.85 -0.69
N PRO A 240 -15.78 2.50 -1.77
CA PRO A 240 -17.20 2.56 -2.05
C PRO A 240 -17.65 1.28 -2.77
N ASP A 241 -18.88 0.83 -2.54
CA ASP A 241 -19.52 -0.17 -3.43
C ASP A 241 -20.10 0.47 -4.69
N LYS A 242 -20.66 -0.36 -5.58
CA LYS A 242 -21.31 0.09 -6.82
C LYS A 242 -22.53 0.99 -6.59
N GLN A 243 -23.04 1.10 -5.37
CA GLN A 243 -24.15 2.01 -5.00
C GLN A 243 -23.64 3.29 -4.32
N GLY A 244 -22.34 3.40 -4.06
CA GLY A 244 -21.72 4.54 -3.40
C GLY A 244 -21.82 4.51 -1.87
N LEU A 245 -22.20 3.39 -1.26
CA LEU A 245 -22.00 3.21 0.18
C LEU A 245 -20.50 3.03 0.44
N ILE A 246 -19.96 3.79 1.38
CA ILE A 246 -18.55 3.65 1.76
C ILE A 246 -18.44 2.49 2.73
N TRP A 247 -17.88 1.38 2.26
CA TRP A 247 -17.53 0.25 3.10
C TRP A 247 -16.27 0.56 3.91
N TRP A 248 -16.21 0.00 5.10
CA TRP A 248 -15.07 0.13 6.00
C TRP A 248 -14.86 -1.16 6.80
N VAL A 249 -13.59 -1.43 7.13
CA VAL A 249 -13.18 -2.57 7.96
C VAL A 249 -12.22 -2.13 9.05
N THR A 250 -12.24 -2.84 10.17
CA THR A 250 -11.34 -2.60 11.30
C THR A 250 -10.44 -3.80 11.54
N ARG A 251 -9.37 -3.59 12.31
CA ARG A 251 -8.41 -4.64 12.60
C ARG A 251 -9.03 -5.86 13.29
N LYS A 252 -9.98 -5.65 14.21
CA LYS A 252 -10.63 -6.70 15.01
C LYS A 252 -11.96 -7.19 14.43
N GLY A 253 -12.09 -7.17 13.11
CA GLY A 253 -13.16 -7.89 12.42
C GLY A 253 -14.49 -7.16 12.34
N ARG A 254 -14.56 -5.84 12.61
CA ARG A 254 -15.78 -5.06 12.34
C ARG A 254 -15.82 -4.68 10.87
N ILE A 255 -16.98 -4.90 10.25
CA ILE A 255 -17.23 -4.60 8.84
C ILE A 255 -18.48 -3.75 8.80
N GLY A 256 -18.44 -2.62 8.11
CA GLY A 256 -19.58 -1.73 8.04
C GLY A 256 -19.66 -0.92 6.77
N THR A 257 -20.76 -0.18 6.69
CA THR A 257 -21.03 0.78 5.62
C THR A 257 -21.36 2.15 6.21
N LEU A 258 -21.10 3.18 5.41
CA LEU A 258 -21.50 4.55 5.64
C LEU A 258 -22.24 5.04 4.39
N ASN A 259 -23.49 5.47 4.57
CA ASN A 259 -24.19 6.26 3.57
C ASN A 259 -23.80 7.73 3.73
N SER A 260 -22.94 8.26 2.86
CA SER A 260 -22.39 9.61 3.01
C SER A 260 -23.43 10.73 2.91
N ASN A 261 -24.57 10.47 2.25
CA ASN A 261 -25.65 11.47 2.07
C ASN A 261 -26.49 11.63 3.34
N THR A 262 -26.65 10.56 4.12
CA THR A 262 -27.50 10.55 5.33
C THR A 262 -26.70 10.48 6.63
N GLY A 263 -25.41 10.13 6.56
CA GLY A 263 -24.57 9.84 7.72
C GLY A 263 -24.94 8.54 8.45
N ARG A 264 -25.80 7.70 7.87
CA ARG A 264 -26.19 6.42 8.49
C ARG A 264 -25.05 5.43 8.39
N VAL A 265 -24.72 4.83 9.54
CA VAL A 265 -23.69 3.78 9.68
C VAL A 265 -24.34 2.47 10.12
N LYS A 266 -23.94 1.36 9.51
CA LYS A 266 -24.34 -0.01 9.87
C LYS A 266 -23.11 -0.91 9.89
N ASN A 267 -23.11 -1.95 10.72
CA ASN A 267 -22.00 -2.89 10.80
C ASN A 267 -22.43 -4.29 11.24
N ILE A 268 -21.50 -5.22 11.08
CA ILE A 268 -21.42 -6.54 11.69
C ILE A 268 -20.03 -6.71 12.31
N HIS A 269 -19.86 -7.75 13.13
CA HIS A 269 -18.59 -8.09 13.76
C HIS A 269 -18.29 -9.58 13.58
N LEU A 270 -17.13 -9.89 13.03
CA LEU A 270 -16.55 -11.23 13.00
C LEU A 270 -15.84 -11.48 14.34
N GLU A 271 -16.54 -12.11 15.27
CA GLU A 271 -16.03 -12.37 16.61
C GLU A 271 -14.80 -13.29 16.57
N GLY A 272 -13.69 -12.83 17.15
CA GLY A 272 -12.44 -13.60 17.24
C GLY A 272 -11.61 -13.67 15.96
N GLU A 273 -11.99 -12.92 14.91
CA GLU A 273 -11.24 -12.84 13.66
C GLU A 273 -10.58 -11.45 13.48
N GLU A 274 -9.41 -11.41 12.86
CA GLU A 274 -8.69 -10.18 12.52
C GLU A 274 -8.69 -9.93 11.00
N ILE A 275 -8.83 -8.66 10.61
CA ILE A 275 -8.69 -8.20 9.22
C ILE A 275 -7.47 -7.28 9.16
N GLN A 276 -6.36 -7.77 8.62
CA GLN A 276 -5.11 -7.00 8.60
C GLN A 276 -4.99 -6.08 7.38
N ASN A 277 -5.46 -6.54 6.23
CA ASN A 277 -5.31 -5.88 4.94
C ASN A 277 -6.58 -5.18 4.46
N GLY A 278 -6.53 -4.64 3.24
CA GLY A 278 -7.68 -4.05 2.57
C GLY A 278 -8.70 -5.10 2.12
N PHE A 279 -9.61 -4.68 1.24
CA PHE A 279 -10.64 -5.53 0.66
C PHE A 279 -10.89 -5.16 -0.78
N SER A 280 -11.49 -6.07 -1.54
CA SER A 280 -11.86 -5.85 -2.94
C SER A 280 -13.34 -5.58 -3.09
N VAL A 281 -13.69 -4.79 -4.08
CA VAL A 281 -15.05 -4.43 -4.44
C VAL A 281 -15.29 -4.75 -5.90
N ALA A 282 -16.36 -5.49 -6.15
CA ALA A 282 -16.91 -5.68 -7.48
C ALA A 282 -18.38 -5.27 -7.54
N PRO A 283 -18.98 -5.20 -8.74
CA PRO A 283 -20.39 -4.87 -8.86
C PRO A 283 -21.31 -5.79 -8.04
N GLU A 284 -20.97 -7.05 -7.86
CA GLU A 284 -21.86 -8.02 -7.22
C GLU A 284 -21.60 -8.24 -5.73
N ALA A 285 -20.39 -7.99 -5.23
CA ALA A 285 -20.04 -8.19 -3.82
C ALA A 285 -18.78 -7.42 -3.39
N VAL A 286 -18.62 -7.29 -2.07
CA VAL A 286 -17.39 -6.88 -1.39
C VAL A 286 -16.69 -8.13 -0.85
N TYR A 287 -15.40 -8.27 -1.13
CA TYR A 287 -14.59 -9.44 -0.77
C TYR A 287 -13.58 -9.09 0.30
N ILE A 288 -13.68 -9.75 1.46
CA ILE A 288 -12.87 -9.48 2.65
C ILE A 288 -12.20 -10.77 3.09
N VAL A 289 -10.93 -10.68 3.48
CA VAL A 289 -10.17 -11.79 4.05
C VAL A 289 -9.87 -11.47 5.51
N SER A 290 -10.33 -12.34 6.41
CA SER A 290 -9.86 -12.35 7.78
C SER A 290 -8.73 -13.36 7.92
N ASP A 291 -8.12 -13.45 9.09
CA ASP A 291 -7.16 -14.50 9.43
C ASP A 291 -7.75 -15.93 9.45
N HIS A 292 -9.06 -16.10 9.31
CA HIS A 292 -9.75 -17.40 9.33
C HIS A 292 -10.39 -17.80 8.00
N ALA A 293 -10.89 -16.84 7.22
CA ALA A 293 -11.68 -17.13 6.03
C ALA A 293 -11.75 -15.95 5.06
N MET A 294 -12.09 -16.28 3.82
CA MET A 294 -12.54 -15.31 2.82
C MET A 294 -14.06 -15.20 2.86
N TYR A 295 -14.56 -13.98 2.73
CA TYR A 295 -15.97 -13.64 2.74
C TYR A 295 -16.33 -12.87 1.48
N ALA A 296 -17.48 -13.16 0.90
CA ALA A 296 -18.18 -12.21 0.04
C ALA A 296 -19.38 -11.64 0.78
N LEU A 297 -19.56 -10.33 0.69
CA LEU A 297 -20.60 -9.60 1.38
C LEU A 297 -21.40 -8.73 0.42
N THR A 298 -22.67 -8.56 0.79
CA THR A 298 -23.59 -7.59 0.20
C THR A 298 -24.22 -6.74 1.30
N THR A 299 -25.20 -5.92 0.98
CA THR A 299 -26.00 -5.19 1.99
C THR A 299 -27.47 -5.58 1.95
N ASP A 300 -28.10 -5.50 3.13
CA ASP A 300 -29.55 -5.45 3.23
C ASP A 300 -30.12 -4.13 2.67
N LEU A 301 -31.46 -4.02 2.61
CA LEU A 301 -32.15 -2.82 2.12
C LEU A 301 -31.85 -1.53 2.91
N TYR A 302 -31.22 -1.64 4.09
CA TYR A 302 -30.85 -0.52 4.95
C TYR A 302 -29.35 -0.25 4.98
N GLY A 303 -28.57 -0.95 4.14
CA GLY A 303 -27.12 -0.84 4.03
C GLY A 303 -26.34 -1.67 5.04
N LYS A 304 -26.96 -2.54 5.84
CA LYS A 304 -26.23 -3.39 6.79
C LYS A 304 -25.49 -4.51 6.02
N PRO A 305 -24.19 -4.73 6.27
CA PRO A 305 -23.48 -5.86 5.66
C PRO A 305 -24.15 -7.21 5.96
N GLU A 306 -24.21 -8.06 4.94
CA GLU A 306 -24.67 -9.45 5.03
C GLU A 306 -23.67 -10.36 4.31
N ILE A 307 -23.33 -11.48 4.95
CA ILE A 307 -22.42 -12.49 4.38
C ILE A 307 -23.19 -13.29 3.34
N MET A 308 -22.72 -13.26 2.10
CA MET A 308 -23.26 -14.06 1.00
C MET A 308 -22.71 -15.48 1.04
N TRP A 309 -21.40 -15.60 1.23
CA TRP A 309 -20.70 -16.86 1.40
C TRP A 309 -19.41 -16.67 2.18
N ARG A 310 -18.90 -17.78 2.72
CA ARG A 310 -17.66 -17.86 3.51
C ARG A 310 -16.89 -19.11 3.08
N GLU A 311 -15.60 -18.95 2.81
CA GLU A 311 -14.68 -20.05 2.52
C GLU A 311 -13.52 -20.02 3.51
N ALA A 312 -13.38 -21.09 4.30
CA ALA A 312 -12.22 -21.24 5.18
C ALA A 312 -11.00 -21.69 4.38
N TYR A 313 -9.81 -21.33 4.86
CA TYR A 313 -8.53 -21.78 4.30
C TYR A 313 -7.60 -22.21 5.43
N ASP A 314 -6.49 -22.88 5.09
CA ASP A 314 -5.48 -23.27 6.09
C ASP A 314 -4.71 -22.04 6.59
N ARG A 315 -5.05 -21.55 7.78
CA ARG A 315 -4.37 -20.41 8.40
C ARG A 315 -3.05 -20.75 9.10
N GLY A 316 -2.59 -22.00 9.01
CA GLY A 316 -1.40 -22.50 9.68
C GLY A 316 -1.47 -22.44 11.20
N SER A 317 -0.39 -22.86 11.86
CA SER A 317 -0.27 -22.83 13.32
C SER A 317 0.37 -21.55 13.85
N GLU A 318 1.13 -20.82 13.03
CA GLU A 318 1.85 -19.61 13.43
C GLU A 318 1.97 -18.57 12.31
N ARG A 319 2.37 -17.35 12.67
CA ARG A 319 2.73 -16.29 11.71
C ARG A 319 4.06 -16.62 11.04
N LYS A 320 4.14 -16.53 9.71
CA LYS A 320 5.37 -16.69 8.95
C LYS A 320 6.18 -15.39 8.88
N VAL A 321 7.51 -15.49 8.93
CA VAL A 321 8.37 -14.31 8.74
C VAL A 321 8.30 -13.88 7.28
N GLY A 322 7.85 -12.65 7.05
CA GLY A 322 7.48 -12.14 5.74
C GLY A 322 6.04 -11.65 5.70
N SER A 323 5.20 -12.06 6.66
CA SER A 323 3.83 -11.55 6.87
C SER A 323 3.71 -10.72 8.15
N ILE A 324 2.75 -9.79 8.20
CA ILE A 324 2.47 -8.95 9.36
C ILE A 324 1.69 -9.74 10.42
N ASN A 325 0.74 -10.58 10.01
CA ASN A 325 -0.10 -11.39 10.89
C ASN A 325 -0.18 -12.87 10.44
N GLN A 326 -0.71 -13.71 11.32
CA GLN A 326 -1.13 -15.06 10.96
C GLN A 326 -2.38 -14.99 10.07
N GLY A 327 -2.47 -15.90 9.09
CA GLY A 327 -3.55 -15.93 8.11
C GLY A 327 -3.01 -15.63 6.72
N SER A 328 -3.91 -15.35 5.77
CA SER A 328 -3.58 -15.24 4.35
C SER A 328 -2.43 -14.29 4.06
N GLY A 329 -2.34 -13.17 4.78
CA GLY A 329 -1.40 -12.08 4.49
C GLY A 329 -1.76 -11.30 3.22
N THR A 330 -2.72 -11.74 2.39
CA THR A 330 -3.04 -11.07 1.11
C THR A 330 -4.33 -10.26 1.19
N THR A 331 -4.39 -9.13 0.48
CA THR A 331 -5.66 -8.51 0.10
C THR A 331 -6.28 -9.37 -1.01
N PRO A 332 -7.58 -9.76 -0.93
CA PRO A 332 -8.19 -10.60 -1.97
C PRO A 332 -8.13 -9.92 -3.32
N THR A 333 -7.60 -10.59 -4.33
CA THR A 333 -7.42 -10.02 -5.68
C THR A 333 -8.45 -10.61 -6.62
N LEU A 334 -9.17 -9.78 -7.39
CA LEU A 334 -10.19 -10.25 -8.33
C LEU A 334 -9.62 -10.39 -9.74
N LEU A 335 -9.98 -11.46 -10.43
CA LEU A 335 -9.59 -11.72 -11.81
C LEU A 335 -10.81 -11.87 -12.71
N GLY A 336 -10.86 -11.04 -13.76
CA GLY A 336 -11.99 -10.99 -14.69
C GLY A 336 -13.31 -10.85 -13.93
N GLU A 337 -14.36 -11.51 -14.39
CA GLU A 337 -15.68 -11.51 -13.71
C GLU A 337 -15.88 -12.70 -12.75
N GLU A 338 -14.94 -13.65 -12.73
CA GLU A 338 -15.23 -15.02 -12.28
C GLU A 338 -14.45 -15.44 -11.04
N TYR A 339 -13.25 -14.89 -10.82
CA TYR A 339 -12.33 -15.43 -9.83
C TYR A 339 -11.89 -14.42 -8.80
N VAL A 340 -11.63 -14.94 -7.60
CA VAL A 340 -10.91 -14.25 -6.53
C VAL A 340 -9.77 -15.13 -6.07
N THR A 341 -8.62 -14.54 -5.80
CA THR A 341 -7.44 -15.25 -5.31
C THR A 341 -6.93 -14.68 -4.01
N ILE A 342 -6.43 -15.57 -3.17
CA ILE A 342 -5.69 -15.30 -1.92
C ILE A 342 -4.53 -16.29 -1.81
N THR A 343 -3.65 -16.12 -0.83
CA THR A 343 -2.85 -17.24 -0.32
C THR A 343 -3.42 -17.81 0.97
N ASP A 344 -3.10 -19.06 1.27
CA ASP A 344 -3.25 -19.60 2.62
C ASP A 344 -2.02 -19.28 3.48
N ASN A 345 -1.95 -19.87 4.67
CA ASN A 345 -0.79 -19.83 5.55
C ASN A 345 -0.39 -21.24 6.02
N ALA A 346 -0.59 -22.26 5.18
CA ALA A 346 -0.38 -23.66 5.54
C ALA A 346 1.03 -23.91 6.11
N ASP A 347 1.13 -24.82 7.09
CA ASP A 347 2.39 -25.13 7.75
C ASP A 347 3.42 -25.70 6.75
N GLY A 348 4.67 -25.28 6.87
CA GLY A 348 5.74 -25.65 5.94
C GLY A 348 5.74 -24.88 4.61
N GLN A 349 4.60 -24.69 3.93
CA GLN A 349 4.56 -24.00 2.64
C GLN A 349 3.19 -23.39 2.36
N ILE A 350 3.14 -22.11 1.94
CA ILE A 350 1.87 -21.48 1.55
C ILE A 350 1.43 -21.93 0.15
N ASN A 351 0.12 -21.89 -0.09
CA ASN A 351 -0.47 -22.14 -1.39
C ASN A 351 -1.18 -20.88 -1.92
N LEU A 352 -1.15 -20.71 -3.24
CA LEU A 352 -2.09 -19.88 -3.96
C LEU A 352 -3.44 -20.58 -4.03
N LEU A 353 -4.51 -19.90 -3.62
CA LEU A 353 -5.87 -20.41 -3.70
C LEU A 353 -6.69 -19.53 -4.65
N VAL A 354 -7.31 -20.15 -5.66
CA VAL A 354 -8.21 -19.48 -6.60
C VAL A 354 -9.62 -20.02 -6.44
N TYR A 355 -10.57 -19.12 -6.19
CA TYR A 355 -11.97 -19.46 -5.97
C TYR A 355 -12.87 -18.80 -7.01
N ARG A 356 -13.99 -19.47 -7.30
CA ARG A 356 -15.15 -18.88 -7.98
C ARG A 356 -15.83 -17.86 -7.07
N ARG A 357 -15.95 -16.62 -7.55
CA ARG A 357 -16.41 -15.50 -6.71
C ARG A 357 -17.91 -15.21 -6.78
N GLN A 358 -18.63 -15.83 -7.72
CA GLN A 358 -20.03 -15.49 -7.97
C GLN A 358 -20.91 -15.60 -6.69
N PRO A 359 -21.88 -14.68 -6.51
CA PRO A 359 -22.83 -14.66 -5.41
C PRO A 359 -23.43 -16.02 -5.04
N THR A 360 -23.88 -16.76 -6.07
CA THR A 360 -24.53 -18.06 -5.92
C THR A 360 -23.74 -19.07 -6.71
N PHE A 361 -23.28 -20.11 -6.03
CA PHE A 361 -22.56 -21.22 -6.64
C PHE A 361 -22.91 -22.51 -5.91
N ASN A 362 -23.16 -23.59 -6.65
CA ASN A 362 -23.41 -24.91 -6.10
C ASN A 362 -22.19 -25.79 -6.40
N GLY A 363 -21.59 -26.36 -5.37
CA GLY A 363 -20.39 -27.20 -5.47
C GLY A 363 -19.17 -26.54 -4.87
N GLU A 364 -17.98 -27.06 -5.21
CA GLU A 364 -16.71 -26.56 -4.70
C GLU A 364 -16.29 -25.27 -5.38
N ARG A 365 -16.12 -24.20 -4.61
CA ARG A 365 -15.68 -22.90 -5.14
C ARG A 365 -14.20 -22.91 -5.51
N LEU A 366 -13.38 -23.66 -4.76
CA LEU A 366 -11.96 -23.78 -5.01
C LEU A 366 -11.72 -24.42 -6.38
N ILE A 367 -10.97 -23.73 -7.23
CA ILE A 367 -10.56 -24.21 -8.54
C ILE A 367 -9.21 -24.89 -8.45
N CYS A 368 -8.27 -24.26 -7.76
CA CYS A 368 -6.91 -24.77 -7.63
C CYS A 368 -6.27 -24.30 -6.32
N SER A 369 -5.39 -25.15 -5.81
CA SER A 369 -4.43 -24.87 -4.74
C SER A 369 -3.04 -25.16 -5.26
N VAL A 370 -2.19 -24.14 -5.42
CA VAL A 370 -0.85 -24.28 -6.01
C VAL A 370 0.20 -23.96 -4.95
N PRO A 371 1.09 -24.91 -4.57
CA PRO A 371 2.15 -24.63 -3.61
C PRO A 371 3.12 -23.58 -4.17
N LEU A 372 3.49 -22.60 -3.35
CA LEU A 372 4.33 -21.48 -3.76
C LEU A 372 5.74 -21.60 -3.18
N PHE A 373 6.72 -21.23 -4.01
CA PHE A 373 8.13 -21.05 -3.63
C PHE A 373 8.77 -22.31 -3.00
N GLU A 374 9.83 -22.14 -2.22
CA GLU A 374 10.53 -23.22 -1.54
C GLU A 374 9.90 -23.52 -0.18
N GLN A 375 9.74 -24.80 0.14
CA GLN A 375 9.24 -25.23 1.44
C GLN A 375 10.10 -24.65 2.58
N GLY A 376 9.43 -24.11 3.60
CA GLY A 376 10.04 -23.41 4.74
C GLY A 376 10.43 -21.97 4.46
N PHE A 377 10.37 -21.51 3.20
CA PHE A 377 10.78 -20.19 2.76
C PHE A 377 9.73 -19.56 1.85
N SER A 378 8.47 -19.61 2.28
CA SER A 378 7.32 -19.07 1.54
C SER A 378 6.45 -18.22 2.47
N ALA A 379 6.30 -16.94 2.15
CA ALA A 379 5.38 -16.03 2.82
C ALA A 379 5.04 -14.88 1.85
N THR A 380 3.85 -14.32 1.96
CA THR A 380 3.46 -13.10 1.27
C THR A 380 2.59 -12.26 2.21
N ASP A 381 2.65 -10.93 2.06
CA ASP A 381 1.84 -9.99 2.85
C ASP A 381 1.16 -8.90 2.00
N ASN A 382 1.29 -9.02 0.68
CA ASN A 382 0.77 -8.07 -0.28
C ASN A 382 -0.41 -8.67 -1.06
N SER A 383 -1.16 -7.84 -1.76
CA SER A 383 -1.99 -8.32 -2.87
C SER A 383 -1.13 -8.94 -3.97
N MET A 384 -1.79 -9.69 -4.84
CA MET A 384 -1.15 -10.22 -6.05
C MET A 384 -1.53 -9.36 -7.24
N ILE A 385 -0.71 -9.37 -8.28
CA ILE A 385 -1.15 -8.83 -9.57
C ILE A 385 -2.14 -9.83 -10.16
N GLY A 386 -3.38 -9.40 -10.39
CA GLY A 386 -4.45 -10.19 -10.97
C GLY A 386 -5.03 -9.53 -12.20
N PHE A 387 -4.98 -10.22 -13.34
CA PHE A 387 -5.57 -9.72 -14.59
C PHE A 387 -5.99 -10.90 -15.48
N ASN A 388 -7.13 -10.77 -16.16
CA ASN A 388 -7.68 -11.83 -17.01
C ASN A 388 -7.77 -13.18 -16.25
N ARG A 389 -6.86 -14.12 -16.53
CA ARG A 389 -6.72 -15.42 -15.85
C ARG A 389 -5.34 -15.62 -15.22
N SER A 390 -4.53 -14.57 -15.14
CA SER A 390 -3.13 -14.61 -14.72
C SER A 390 -2.96 -13.94 -13.37
N ILE A 391 -2.15 -14.58 -12.54
CA ILE A 391 -1.78 -14.16 -11.20
C ILE A 391 -0.27 -14.06 -11.14
N ILE A 392 0.26 -12.96 -10.61
CA ILE A 392 1.69 -12.82 -10.34
C ILE A 392 1.87 -12.52 -8.87
N ILE A 393 2.73 -13.30 -8.21
CA ILE A 393 2.94 -13.26 -6.78
C ILE A 393 4.43 -13.33 -6.46
N GLU A 394 4.86 -12.54 -5.49
CA GLU A 394 6.21 -12.50 -4.96
C GLU A 394 6.34 -13.15 -3.58
N ASN A 395 7.58 -13.52 -3.24
CA ASN A 395 7.93 -14.15 -1.97
C ASN A 395 8.58 -13.15 -1.01
N ASN A 396 7.88 -12.81 0.07
CA ASN A 396 8.37 -11.93 1.14
C ASN A 396 9.06 -12.70 2.28
N ALA A 397 9.21 -14.04 2.17
CA ALA A 397 9.80 -14.87 3.22
C ALA A 397 11.16 -14.35 3.70
N GLY A 398 11.32 -14.27 5.03
CA GLY A 398 12.56 -13.84 5.68
C GLY A 398 12.71 -12.32 5.86
N TYR A 399 11.80 -11.51 5.31
CA TYR A 399 11.73 -10.08 5.60
C TYR A 399 10.94 -9.81 6.89
N SER A 400 11.44 -8.90 7.73
CA SER A 400 10.84 -8.56 9.02
C SER A 400 10.25 -7.15 9.07
N ASN A 401 11.03 -6.13 8.72
CA ASN A 401 10.68 -4.74 8.42
C ASN A 401 11.97 -3.91 8.27
N ALA A 402 11.88 -2.70 7.75
CA ALA A 402 13.06 -1.84 7.49
C ALA A 402 13.91 -1.52 8.73
N TYR A 403 13.35 -1.61 9.95
CA TYR A 403 14.11 -1.36 11.18
C TYR A 403 14.77 -2.63 11.73
N GLN A 404 14.03 -3.73 11.77
CA GLN A 404 14.43 -4.99 12.40
C GLN A 404 15.25 -5.90 11.48
N GLN A 405 15.16 -5.72 10.15
CA GLN A 405 15.92 -6.53 9.20
C GLN A 405 17.42 -6.36 9.44
N LYS A 406 18.10 -7.50 9.59
CA LYS A 406 19.56 -7.59 9.79
C LYS A 406 20.17 -8.67 8.89
N ASP A 407 19.51 -9.82 8.79
CA ASP A 407 19.96 -10.93 7.97
C ASP A 407 19.30 -10.89 6.59
N TRP A 408 19.98 -10.29 5.61
CA TRP A 408 19.50 -10.23 4.23
C TRP A 408 19.67 -11.56 3.48
N SER A 409 20.41 -12.53 4.03
CA SER A 409 20.55 -13.87 3.45
C SER A 409 19.31 -14.73 3.66
N ALA A 410 18.50 -14.43 4.68
CA ALA A 410 17.22 -15.09 4.95
C ALA A 410 16.18 -14.88 3.83
N ILE A 411 16.31 -13.81 3.05
CA ILE A 411 15.41 -13.53 1.93
C ILE A 411 15.83 -14.37 0.72
N ARG A 412 15.04 -15.41 0.44
CA ARG A 412 15.29 -16.36 -0.66
C ARG A 412 14.84 -15.83 -2.02
N GLY A 413 13.78 -15.01 -2.03
CA GLY A 413 13.20 -14.46 -3.25
C GLY A 413 12.26 -15.43 -3.95
N GLY A 414 11.79 -15.00 -5.11
CA GLY A 414 10.78 -15.68 -5.90
C GLY A 414 9.73 -14.70 -6.42
N VAL A 415 9.49 -14.73 -7.72
CA VAL A 415 8.30 -14.14 -8.34
C VAL A 415 7.75 -15.17 -9.32
N SER A 416 6.47 -15.48 -9.26
CA SER A 416 5.87 -16.53 -10.08
C SER A 416 4.65 -15.99 -10.81
N ARG A 417 4.48 -16.37 -12.08
CA ARG A 417 3.21 -16.23 -12.79
C ARG A 417 2.48 -17.57 -12.81
N ILE A 418 1.21 -17.54 -12.42
CA ILE A 418 0.30 -18.68 -12.42
C ILE A 418 -0.92 -18.32 -13.27
N ASP A 419 -1.32 -19.19 -14.18
CA ASP A 419 -2.50 -18.98 -15.01
C ASP A 419 -3.60 -20.00 -14.64
N VAL A 420 -4.85 -19.55 -14.54
CA VAL A 420 -6.02 -20.41 -14.37
C VAL A 420 -6.37 -21.02 -15.74
N ARG A 421 -6.45 -22.34 -15.83
CA ARG A 421 -6.81 -23.03 -17.09
C ARG A 421 -8.21 -22.65 -17.55
N GLU A 422 -8.43 -22.53 -18.86
CA GLU A 422 -9.72 -22.12 -19.44
C GLU A 422 -10.88 -23.04 -19.05
N ASP A 423 -10.62 -24.34 -18.89
CA ASP A 423 -11.60 -25.35 -18.49
C ASP A 423 -11.81 -25.43 -16.95
N GLU A 424 -11.15 -24.56 -16.19
CA GLU A 424 -11.15 -24.53 -14.73
C GLU A 424 -10.72 -25.85 -14.07
N SER A 425 -9.96 -26.70 -14.77
CA SER A 425 -9.45 -27.97 -14.22
C SER A 425 -8.30 -27.79 -13.24
N GLY A 426 -7.77 -26.58 -13.11
CA GLY A 426 -6.66 -26.24 -12.24
C GLY A 426 -5.94 -24.97 -12.68
N CYS A 427 -4.72 -24.79 -12.15
CA CYS A 427 -3.86 -23.66 -12.47
C CYS A 427 -2.44 -24.15 -12.78
N ASP A 428 -1.74 -23.44 -13.67
CA ASP A 428 -0.42 -23.81 -14.15
C ASP A 428 0.61 -22.73 -13.77
N LEU A 429 1.73 -23.16 -13.18
CA LEU A 429 2.91 -22.29 -13.02
C LEU A 429 3.52 -22.05 -14.40
N VAL A 430 3.42 -20.82 -14.91
CA VAL A 430 3.90 -20.44 -16.24
C VAL A 430 5.40 -20.17 -16.22
N TRP A 431 5.85 -19.37 -15.25
CA TRP A 431 7.26 -19.09 -15.04
C TRP A 431 7.56 -18.74 -13.59
N HIS A 432 8.83 -18.87 -13.22
CA HIS A 432 9.35 -18.50 -11.91
C HIS A 432 10.69 -17.75 -12.06
N SER A 433 10.75 -16.55 -11.49
CA SER A 433 11.96 -15.73 -11.40
C SER A 433 12.58 -15.82 -10.00
N LYS A 434 13.90 -15.73 -9.94
CA LYS A 434 14.67 -15.78 -8.69
C LYS A 434 14.89 -14.42 -8.04
N GLU A 435 14.26 -13.36 -8.57
CA GLU A 435 14.39 -12.02 -8.01
C GLU A 435 13.94 -11.96 -6.55
N LYS A 436 14.67 -11.18 -5.75
CA LYS A 436 14.42 -11.04 -4.31
C LYS A 436 13.59 -9.80 -4.05
N VAL A 437 12.31 -10.00 -3.76
CA VAL A 437 11.32 -8.93 -3.57
C VAL A 437 10.86 -8.95 -2.11
N PRO A 438 11.56 -8.24 -1.20
CA PRO A 438 11.37 -8.42 0.22
C PRO A 438 10.01 -7.98 0.73
N SER A 439 9.42 -6.92 0.17
CA SER A 439 8.16 -6.37 0.68
C SER A 439 7.33 -5.52 -0.27
N VAL A 440 7.82 -5.11 -1.44
CA VAL A 440 7.06 -4.17 -2.30
C VAL A 440 5.77 -4.79 -2.82
N VAL A 441 4.69 -4.00 -2.86
CA VAL A 441 3.49 -4.38 -3.62
C VAL A 441 3.83 -4.21 -5.11
N PRO A 442 4.02 -5.30 -5.87
CA PRO A 442 4.46 -5.23 -7.25
C PRO A 442 3.36 -4.66 -8.15
N LYS A 443 3.73 -4.18 -9.34
CA LYS A 443 2.74 -3.67 -10.32
C LYS A 443 2.99 -4.22 -11.70
N LEU A 444 1.92 -4.53 -12.43
CA LEU A 444 1.98 -4.74 -13.87
C LEU A 444 1.72 -3.42 -14.59
N SER A 445 2.64 -3.04 -15.48
CA SER A 445 2.39 -2.01 -16.49
C SER A 445 1.82 -2.67 -17.73
N ALA A 446 0.49 -2.62 -17.89
CA ALA A 446 -0.19 -3.17 -19.05
C ALA A 446 0.23 -2.45 -20.35
N GLY A 447 0.58 -1.16 -20.27
CA GLY A 447 1.05 -0.39 -21.41
C GLY A 447 2.39 -0.83 -22.01
N ASN A 448 3.18 -1.66 -21.32
CA ASN A 448 4.44 -2.16 -21.85
C ASN A 448 4.74 -3.65 -21.55
N GLY A 449 3.90 -4.36 -20.81
CA GLY A 449 4.06 -5.78 -20.50
C GLY A 449 5.20 -6.08 -19.52
N LEU A 450 5.52 -5.12 -18.64
CA LEU A 450 6.54 -5.29 -17.60
C LEU A 450 5.91 -5.37 -16.22
N VAL A 451 6.38 -6.34 -15.44
CA VAL A 451 6.12 -6.43 -14.00
C VAL A 451 7.25 -5.68 -13.30
N TYR A 452 6.90 -4.63 -12.58
CA TYR A 452 7.83 -3.89 -11.76
C TYR A 452 7.81 -4.39 -10.33
N VAL A 453 9.00 -4.73 -9.85
CA VAL A 453 9.29 -5.13 -8.48
C VAL A 453 10.42 -4.26 -7.93
N TYR A 454 10.65 -4.32 -6.63
CA TYR A 454 11.70 -3.57 -5.95
C TYR A 454 12.58 -4.57 -5.23
N THR A 455 13.83 -4.65 -5.69
CA THR A 455 14.78 -5.69 -5.28
C THR A 455 15.99 -5.07 -4.60
N PHE A 456 16.81 -5.90 -3.97
CA PHE A 456 18.07 -5.46 -3.39
C PHE A 456 19.24 -6.36 -3.79
N GLU A 457 20.46 -5.81 -3.71
CA GLU A 457 21.72 -6.55 -3.79
C GLU A 457 22.59 -6.19 -2.60
N GLN A 458 23.08 -7.20 -1.89
CA GLN A 458 24.06 -7.00 -0.83
C GLN A 458 25.47 -6.95 -1.43
N GLN A 459 26.17 -5.85 -1.22
CA GLN A 459 27.52 -5.66 -1.74
C GLN A 459 28.51 -6.58 -1.01
N PRO A 460 29.30 -7.41 -1.72
CA PRO A 460 30.18 -8.39 -1.08
C PRO A 460 31.20 -7.80 -0.11
N ASP A 461 31.74 -6.62 -0.43
CA ASP A 461 32.85 -6.03 0.33
C ASP A 461 32.38 -5.23 1.55
N SER A 462 31.29 -4.46 1.42
CA SER A 462 30.80 -3.58 2.47
C SER A 462 29.63 -4.17 3.27
N GLY A 463 28.96 -5.19 2.74
CA GLY A 463 27.68 -5.69 3.28
C GLY A 463 26.51 -4.73 3.09
N GLU A 464 26.73 -3.61 2.40
CA GLU A 464 25.74 -2.57 2.11
C GLU A 464 24.62 -3.12 1.24
N VAL A 465 23.38 -2.73 1.54
CA VAL A 465 22.21 -3.14 0.77
C VAL A 465 21.86 -2.05 -0.22
N VAL A 466 21.95 -2.37 -1.51
CA VAL A 466 21.66 -1.47 -2.63
C VAL A 466 20.30 -1.86 -3.21
N TRP A 467 19.44 -0.88 -3.41
CA TRP A 467 18.06 -1.06 -3.85
C TRP A 467 17.87 -0.70 -5.32
N TYR A 468 16.94 -1.40 -5.96
CA TYR A 468 16.67 -1.26 -7.38
C TYR A 468 15.18 -1.36 -7.69
N VAL A 469 14.71 -0.47 -8.56
CA VAL A 469 13.52 -0.75 -9.37
C VAL A 469 13.92 -1.77 -10.43
N THR A 470 13.20 -2.88 -10.49
CA THR A 470 13.53 -4.02 -11.34
C THR A 470 12.33 -4.35 -12.22
N ALA A 471 12.58 -4.46 -13.53
CA ALA A 471 11.56 -4.84 -14.50
C ALA A 471 11.73 -6.30 -14.93
N ILE A 472 10.65 -7.07 -14.80
CA ILE A 472 10.54 -8.46 -15.21
C ILE A 472 9.60 -8.53 -16.43
N SER A 473 9.95 -9.30 -17.45
CA SER A 473 9.06 -9.55 -18.58
C SER A 473 7.84 -10.36 -18.12
N LEU A 474 6.63 -9.86 -18.41
CA LEU A 474 5.40 -10.59 -18.13
C LEU A 474 5.31 -11.94 -18.87
N GLU A 475 5.89 -11.99 -20.07
CA GLU A 475 5.85 -13.14 -20.96
C GLU A 475 6.76 -14.27 -20.46
N THR A 476 8.01 -13.93 -20.10
CA THR A 476 9.04 -14.95 -19.84
C THR A 476 9.46 -15.08 -18.38
N GLY A 477 9.14 -14.11 -17.53
CA GLY A 477 9.65 -14.04 -16.16
C GLY A 477 11.12 -13.61 -16.05
N GLU A 478 11.76 -13.26 -17.17
CA GLU A 478 13.16 -12.80 -17.17
C GLU A 478 13.28 -11.35 -16.72
N THR A 479 14.26 -11.07 -15.87
CA THR A 479 14.66 -9.71 -15.52
C THR A 479 15.23 -9.01 -16.75
N ARG A 480 14.59 -7.91 -17.17
CA ARG A 480 15.03 -7.09 -18.30
C ARG A 480 16.09 -6.09 -17.87
N PHE A 481 15.79 -5.32 -16.84
CA PHE A 481 16.72 -4.35 -16.28
C PHE A 481 16.48 -4.08 -14.79
N LYS A 482 17.48 -3.45 -14.16
CA LYS A 482 17.42 -2.89 -12.81
C LYS A 482 17.98 -1.46 -12.83
N VAL A 483 17.25 -0.52 -12.23
CA VAL A 483 17.69 0.88 -12.03
C VAL A 483 17.94 1.09 -10.55
N ARG A 484 19.18 1.43 -10.19
CA ARG A 484 19.55 1.66 -8.79
C ARG A 484 18.85 2.91 -8.26
N THR A 485 18.13 2.77 -7.16
CA THR A 485 17.44 3.89 -6.51
C THR A 485 18.26 4.51 -5.37
N GLY A 486 19.04 3.70 -4.67
CA GLY A 486 19.91 4.13 -3.57
C GLY A 486 20.32 2.97 -2.69
N SER A 487 20.86 3.25 -1.52
CA SER A 487 21.39 2.24 -0.60
C SER A 487 21.12 2.55 0.86
N GLY A 488 21.15 1.48 1.66
CA GLY A 488 20.88 1.51 3.10
C GLY A 488 19.38 1.50 3.44
N LYS A 489 19.10 1.62 4.74
CA LYS A 489 17.72 1.54 5.25
C LYS A 489 16.81 2.67 4.77
N ALA A 490 17.39 3.79 4.34
CA ALA A 490 16.65 4.94 3.83
C ALA A 490 15.85 4.63 2.55
N PHE A 491 16.28 3.63 1.79
CA PHE A 491 15.70 3.22 0.51
C PHE A 491 14.88 1.93 0.60
N ASP A 492 14.77 1.31 1.78
CA ASP A 492 13.87 0.20 2.03
C ASP A 492 12.41 0.67 1.89
N ASN A 493 11.62 -0.02 1.07
CA ASN A 493 10.24 0.36 0.79
C ASN A 493 9.25 -0.03 1.90
N ASN A 494 9.56 -1.07 2.69
CA ASN A 494 8.74 -1.52 3.82
C ASN A 494 7.25 -1.59 3.50
N TRP A 495 6.86 -2.46 2.56
CA TRP A 495 5.48 -2.64 2.09
C TRP A 495 4.83 -1.45 1.38
N ALA A 496 5.54 -0.35 1.17
CA ALA A 496 5.08 0.66 0.22
C ALA A 496 5.02 0.07 -1.20
N PRO A 497 4.04 0.46 -2.03
CA PRO A 497 3.85 -0.09 -3.36
C PRO A 497 4.80 0.58 -4.36
N ILE A 498 4.94 -0.08 -5.51
CA ILE A 498 5.21 0.65 -6.76
C ILE A 498 3.90 1.27 -7.25
N THR A 499 3.96 2.44 -7.87
CA THR A 499 2.80 3.07 -8.52
C THR A 499 3.25 3.74 -9.81
N ILE A 500 2.51 3.57 -10.91
CA ILE A 500 2.89 4.09 -12.23
C ILE A 500 1.92 5.21 -12.63
N GLY A 501 2.46 6.41 -12.79
CA GLY A 501 1.71 7.59 -13.20
C GLY A 501 1.26 7.52 -14.65
N PRO A 502 0.24 8.31 -15.03
CA PRO A 502 -0.25 8.37 -16.40
C PRO A 502 0.83 8.87 -17.40
N ASP A 503 1.86 9.56 -16.91
CA ASP A 503 3.04 10.02 -17.66
C ASP A 503 4.14 8.94 -17.81
N GLY A 504 3.88 7.70 -17.35
CA GLY A 504 4.82 6.60 -17.36
C GLY A 504 5.90 6.67 -16.28
N THR A 505 5.87 7.68 -15.40
CA THR A 505 6.82 7.77 -14.29
C THR A 505 6.45 6.72 -13.23
N LEU A 506 7.44 5.96 -12.79
CA LEU A 506 7.32 4.97 -11.73
C LEU A 506 7.69 5.60 -10.38
N TYR A 507 6.85 5.40 -9.38
CA TYR A 507 7.03 5.92 -8.03
C TYR A 507 7.13 4.79 -7.00
N VAL A 508 8.06 4.92 -6.03
CA VAL A 508 8.23 3.96 -4.92
C VAL A 508 8.38 4.69 -3.60
N GLY A 509 7.47 4.43 -2.67
CA GLY A 509 7.63 4.89 -1.29
C GLY A 509 8.82 4.20 -0.61
N THR A 510 9.59 4.95 0.18
CA THR A 510 10.68 4.40 1.00
C THR A 510 10.60 4.90 2.42
N LEU A 511 11.34 4.30 3.34
CA LEU A 511 11.38 4.69 4.76
C LEU A 511 11.59 6.20 4.98
N MET A 512 12.36 6.83 4.10
CA MET A 512 12.69 8.25 4.19
C MET A 512 11.90 9.16 3.24
N GLY A 513 11.08 8.61 2.33
CA GLY A 513 10.39 9.44 1.36
C GLY A 513 9.81 8.73 0.16
N LEU A 514 10.05 9.31 -1.00
CA LEU A 514 9.53 8.88 -2.29
C LEU A 514 10.64 8.95 -3.35
N VAL A 515 10.69 7.92 -4.19
CA VAL A 515 11.56 7.83 -5.37
C VAL A 515 10.67 7.91 -6.63
N ALA A 516 11.11 8.64 -7.64
CA ALA A 516 10.50 8.71 -8.97
C ALA A 516 11.53 8.29 -10.03
N VAL A 517 11.15 7.44 -10.98
CA VAL A 517 12.00 6.92 -12.06
C VAL A 517 11.26 7.01 -13.41
N TRP A 518 11.90 7.55 -14.44
CA TRP A 518 11.35 7.68 -15.81
C TRP A 518 12.47 7.57 -16.86
N ASP A 519 12.14 7.46 -18.15
CA ASP A 519 13.11 7.36 -19.26
C ASP A 519 13.29 8.71 -20.00
N GLU A 520 14.46 8.93 -20.63
CA GLU A 520 14.75 10.10 -21.48
C GLU A 520 15.22 9.74 -22.93
N PRO A 521 14.72 10.45 -23.97
CA PRO A 521 13.54 11.30 -23.94
C PRO A 521 12.29 10.47 -23.61
N GLU A 522 11.17 11.11 -23.26
CA GLU A 522 9.92 10.38 -23.01
C GLU A 522 9.71 9.33 -24.11
N PRO A 523 9.33 8.09 -23.76
CA PRO A 523 8.99 7.10 -24.78
C PRO A 523 7.95 7.78 -25.68
N GLU A 524 8.30 8.04 -26.95
CA GLU A 524 7.37 8.64 -27.89
C GLU A 524 6.09 7.82 -27.79
N SER A 525 5.01 8.48 -27.37
CA SER A 525 3.70 7.85 -27.29
C SER A 525 3.47 7.18 -28.65
N ILE A 526 3.45 5.85 -28.69
CA ILE A 526 3.04 5.11 -29.88
C ILE A 526 1.53 5.31 -29.98
N VAL A 527 1.14 6.51 -30.41
CA VAL A 527 -0.21 6.91 -30.76
C VAL A 527 -0.16 7.11 -32.27
N THR A 528 -0.52 6.06 -33.02
CA THR A 528 -1.60 6.07 -34.04
C THR A 528 -1.53 4.88 -35.00
N GLY A 529 -2.72 4.32 -35.26
CA GLY A 529 -3.04 3.39 -36.34
C GLY A 529 -3.85 2.22 -35.78
N SER A 530 -5.19 2.19 -35.82
CA SER A 530 -6.12 2.74 -36.80
C SER A 530 -7.57 2.72 -36.26
N LEU A 531 -8.34 3.71 -36.71
CA LEU A 531 -9.80 3.88 -36.81
C LEU A 531 -10.73 2.86 -36.13
#